data_AF-A0A661K3W7-F1
#
_entry.id   AF-A0A661K3W7-F1
#
_cell.length_a   1.000
_cell.length_b   1.000
_cell.length_c   1.000
_cell.angle_alpha   90.00
_cell.angle_beta   90.00
_cell.angle_gamma   90.00
#
_symmetry.space_group_name_H-M   'P 1'
#
loop_
_entity.id
_entity.type
_entity.pdbx_description
1 polymer ?
#
loop_
_entity_poly.entity_id
_entity_poly.type
_entity_poly.pdbx_seq_one_letter_code
_entity_poly.pdbx_strand_id
1 'polypeptide(L)'
;MMETWSAGFDLINKLRANDKFKTTPMIMLSSVDLQSQYDFLEVEAAKGINIVEKKPLTPDALISSYFALGARESYYLRSVQNTNSSNL
;
A
#
# COMPACT_ATOMS: atom_id res chain seq x y z
N MET A 1 7.68 18.21 16.07
CA MET A 1 7.27 18.33 14.67
C MET A 1 6.37 17.14 14.36
N MET A 2 5.05 17.32 14.50
CA MET A 2 4.07 16.23 14.60
C MET A 2 3.07 16.22 13.42
N GLU A 3 3.18 17.19 12.50
CA GLU A 3 2.14 17.49 11.50
C GLU A 3 2.36 16.87 10.11
N THR A 4 3.59 16.49 9.74
CA THR A 4 3.88 16.03 8.36
C THR A 4 3.57 14.56 8.11
N TRP A 5 3.40 13.77 9.17
CA TRP A 5 3.17 12.33 9.06
C TRP A 5 1.68 12.01 8.97
N SER A 6 0.84 12.75 9.71
CA SER A 6 -0.60 12.57 9.75
C SER A 6 -1.26 12.80 8.39
N ALA A 7 -0.77 13.76 7.60
CA ALA A 7 -1.36 14.12 6.32
C ALA A 7 -1.40 12.95 5.31
N GLY A 8 -0.39 12.08 5.31
CA GLY A 8 -0.35 10.89 4.45
C GLY A 8 -1.41 9.86 4.84
N PHE A 9 -1.54 9.60 6.14
CA PHE A 9 -2.54 8.67 6.68
C PHE A 9 -3.98 9.19 6.54
N ASP A 10 -4.20 10.49 6.71
CA ASP A 10 -5.53 11.10 6.49
C ASP A 10 -6.01 10.94 5.04
N LEU A 11 -5.10 11.08 4.07
CA LEU A 11 -5.41 10.82 2.67
C LEU A 11 -5.77 9.34 2.45
N ILE A 12 -4.99 8.42 3.04
CA ILE A 12 -5.26 6.99 2.95
C ILE A 12 -6.66 6.67 3.48
N ASN A 13 -7.00 7.17 4.66
CA ASN A 13 -8.31 6.95 5.27
C ASN A 13 -9.46 7.44 4.35
N LYS A 14 -9.30 8.62 3.74
CA LYS A 14 -10.28 9.16 2.78
C LYS A 14 -10.39 8.32 1.50
N LEU A 15 -9.26 7.83 0.98
CA LEU A 15 -9.25 6.96 -0.21
C LEU A 15 -9.87 5.60 0.07
N ARG A 16 -9.64 5.04 1.26
CA ARG A 16 -10.20 3.74 1.68
C ARG A 16 -11.70 3.81 2.01
N ALA A 17 -12.19 4.98 2.42
CA ALA A 17 -13.62 5.24 2.58
C ALA A 17 -14.37 5.48 1.25
N ASN A 18 -13.66 5.70 0.14
CA ASN A 18 -14.27 5.95 -1.17
C ASN A 18 -14.34 4.67 -2.01
N ASP A 19 -15.53 4.21 -2.37
CA ASP A 19 -15.73 2.96 -3.11
C ASP A 19 -14.92 2.85 -4.42
N LYS A 20 -14.66 3.98 -5.09
CA LYS A 20 -13.85 4.01 -6.31
C LYS A 20 -12.37 3.70 -6.05
N PHE A 21 -11.84 4.09 -4.89
CA PHE A 21 -10.42 4.02 -4.57
C PHE A 21 -10.09 3.02 -3.45
N LYS A 22 -11.14 2.43 -2.84
CA LYS A 22 -11.04 1.55 -1.69
C LYS A 22 -10.08 0.38 -1.87
N THR A 23 -9.97 -0.15 -3.10
CA THR A 23 -9.09 -1.28 -3.44
C THR A 23 -7.88 -0.87 -4.28
N THR A 24 -7.68 0.42 -4.56
CA THR A 24 -6.56 0.88 -5.39
C THR A 24 -5.22 0.50 -4.73
N PRO A 25 -4.33 -0.21 -5.43
CA PRO A 25 -3.00 -0.53 -4.92
C PRO A 25 -2.19 0.75 -4.66
N MET A 26 -1.41 0.78 -3.58
CA MET A 26 -0.73 1.99 -3.12
C MET A 26 0.73 1.75 -2.71
N ILE A 27 1.59 2.67 -3.16
CA ILE A 27 2.98 2.82 -2.73
C ILE A 27 3.10 4.12 -1.95
N MET A 28 3.53 4.06 -0.68
CA MET A 28 3.78 5.24 0.15
C MET A 28 5.25 5.64 0.06
N LEU A 29 5.54 6.89 -0.26
CA LEU A 29 6.92 7.42 -0.29
C LEU A 29 7.18 8.27 0.96
N SER A 30 8.00 7.79 1.88
CA SER A 30 8.25 8.45 3.17
C SER A 30 9.71 8.83 3.35
N SER A 31 9.98 10.05 3.84
CA SER A 31 11.33 10.42 4.29
C SER A 31 11.68 9.87 5.66
N VAL A 32 10.72 9.25 6.34
CA VAL A 32 10.95 8.69 7.67
C VAL A 32 10.77 7.20 7.68
N ASP A 33 11.56 6.56 8.53
CA ASP A 33 11.54 5.13 8.73
C ASP A 33 10.22 4.72 9.39
N LEU A 34 9.29 4.30 8.54
CA LEU A 34 8.00 3.82 8.99
C LEU A 34 8.08 2.36 9.46
N GLN A 35 9.12 1.59 9.09
CA GLN A 35 9.23 0.17 9.45
C GLN A 35 9.31 -0.03 10.97
N SER A 36 9.97 0.85 11.72
CA SER A 36 9.99 0.79 13.19
C SER A 36 8.76 1.38 13.86
N GLN A 37 7.97 2.18 13.13
CA GLN A 37 6.79 2.86 13.66
C GLN A 37 5.47 2.19 13.29
N TYR A 38 5.47 1.22 12.35
CA TYR A 38 4.35 0.30 12.16
C TYR A 38 4.10 -0.58 13.39
N ASP A 39 5.08 -0.72 14.29
CA ASP A 39 4.88 -1.38 15.59
C ASP A 39 4.06 -0.53 16.58
N PHE A 40 3.91 0.79 16.37
CA PHE A 40 3.29 1.70 17.35
C PHE A 40 2.23 2.66 16.79
N LEU A 41 2.16 2.89 15.48
CA LEU A 41 1.12 3.72 14.86
C LEU A 41 0.01 2.82 14.32
N GLU A 42 -1.06 2.74 15.10
CA GLU A 42 -2.41 2.30 14.73
C GLU A 42 -2.47 1.47 13.45
N VAL A 43 -2.37 0.16 13.64
CA VAL A 43 -2.46 -0.91 12.63
C VAL A 43 -3.57 -0.66 11.59
N GLU A 44 -4.61 0.10 11.94
CA GLU A 44 -5.71 0.49 11.05
C GLU A 44 -5.35 1.48 9.94
N ALA A 45 -4.57 2.53 10.21
CA ALA A 45 -4.21 3.51 9.18
C ALA A 45 -3.20 2.93 8.17
N ALA A 46 -2.45 1.92 8.59
CA ALA A 46 -1.61 1.11 7.72
C ALA A 46 -2.41 0.14 6.83
N LYS A 47 -3.67 -0.18 7.18
CA LYS A 47 -4.54 -1.07 6.38
C LYS A 47 -4.82 -0.41 5.03
N GLY A 48 -4.10 -0.87 4.02
CA GLY A 48 -4.24 -0.40 2.65
C GLY A 48 -2.97 0.18 2.04
N ILE A 49 -1.84 0.20 2.74
CA ILE A 49 -0.55 0.45 2.07
C ILE A 49 0.03 -0.91 1.66
N ASN A 50 0.39 -1.07 0.38
CA ASN A 50 0.97 -2.32 -0.10
C ASN A 50 2.50 -2.32 -0.01
N ILE A 51 3.12 -1.18 -0.29
CA ILE A 51 4.57 -0.98 -0.31
C ILE A 51 4.88 0.40 0.31
N VAL A 52 5.97 0.47 1.08
CA VAL A 52 6.48 1.72 1.64
C VAL A 52 7.93 1.87 1.18
N GLU A 53 8.20 2.92 0.43
CA GLU A 53 9.54 3.26 -0.04
C GLU A 53 10.11 4.44 0.75
N LYS A 54 11.34 4.28 1.23
CA LYS A 54 12.03 5.32 2.00
C LYS A 54 12.78 6.26 1.06
N LYS A 55 12.67 7.56 1.30
CA LYS A 55 13.45 8.58 0.60
C LYS A 55 14.84 8.74 1.24
N PRO A 56 15.88 9.04 0.45
CA PRO A 56 15.86 9.19 -1.00
C PRO A 56 15.70 7.84 -1.72
N LEU A 57 14.97 7.87 -2.84
CA LEU A 57 14.66 6.70 -3.67
C LEU A 57 15.12 7.00 -5.10
N THR A 58 15.71 6.03 -5.79
CA THR A 58 16.07 6.17 -7.21
C THR A 58 14.86 5.89 -8.11
N PRO A 59 14.80 6.46 -9.32
CA PRO A 59 13.75 6.14 -10.28
C PRO A 59 13.60 4.63 -10.54
N ASP A 60 14.70 3.90 -10.68
CA ASP A 60 14.70 2.46 -10.93
C ASP A 60 14.11 1.66 -9.76
N ALA A 61 14.36 2.10 -8.52
CA ALA A 61 13.78 1.47 -7.34
C ALA A 61 12.26 1.73 -7.25
N LEU A 62 11.79 2.92 -7.64
CA LEU A 62 10.35 3.20 -7.75
C LEU A 62 9.68 2.34 -8.82
N ILE A 63 10.30 2.22 -9.99
CA ILE A 63 9.81 1.40 -11.11
C ILE A 63 9.74 -0.07 -10.69
N SER A 64 10.77 -0.56 -10.00
CA SER A 64 10.80 -1.93 -9.47
C SER A 64 9.66 -2.19 -8.49
N SER A 65 9.38 -1.23 -7.60
CA SER A 65 8.26 -1.28 -6.64
C SER A 65 6.90 -1.31 -7.34
N TYR A 66 6.74 -0.51 -8.40
CA TYR A 66 5.54 -0.50 -9.23
C TYR A 66 5.29 -1.86 -9.90
N PHE A 67 6.32 -2.45 -10.52
CA PHE A 67 6.18 -3.78 -11.12
C PHE A 67 5.91 -4.87 -10.07
N ALA A 68 6.56 -4.81 -8.91
CA ALA A 68 6.31 -5.74 -7.82
C ALA A 68 4.85 -5.66 -7.33
N LEU A 69 4.30 -4.46 -7.24
CA LEU A 69 2.89 -4.26 -6.87
C LEU A 69 1.94 -4.84 -7.91
N GLY A 70 2.17 -4.56 -9.20
CA GLY A 70 1.35 -5.09 -10.29
C GLY A 70 1.39 -6.62 -10.39
N ALA A 71 2.55 -7.23 -10.14
CA ALA A 71 2.69 -8.68 -10.09
C ALA A 71 1.86 -9.29 -8.95
N ARG A 72 1.93 -8.73 -7.74
CA ARG A 72 1.18 -9.22 -6.57
C ARG A 72 -0.34 -9.19 -6.80
N GLU A 73 -0.85 -8.09 -7.37
CA GLU A 73 -2.27 -7.98 -7.74
C GLU A 73 -2.68 -9.03 -8.79
N SER A 74 -1.83 -9.23 -9.81
CA SER A 74 -2.09 -10.24 -10.85
C SER A 74 -2.13 -11.67 -10.29
N TYR A 75 -1.25 -11.99 -9.34
CA TYR A 75 -1.26 -13.29 -8.65
C TYR A 75 -2.50 -13.48 -7.77
N TYR A 76 -2.91 -12.44 -7.03
CA TYR A 76 -4.11 -12.48 -6.19
C TYR A 76 -5.37 -12.70 -7.02
N LEU A 77 -5.54 -11.97 -8.12
CA LEU A 77 -6.70 -12.16 -9.00
C LEU A 77 -6.76 -13.57 -9.59
N ARG A 78 -5.60 -14.13 -9.97
CA ARG A 78 -5.51 -15.50 -10.48
C ARG A 78 -5.85 -16.56 -9.42
N SER A 79 -5.40 -16.39 -8.18
CA SER A 79 -5.69 -17.37 -7.12
C SER A 79 -7.18 -17.39 -6.79
N VAL A 80 -7.83 -16.23 -6.70
CA VAL A 80 -9.27 -16.11 -6.43
C VAL A 80 -10.11 -16.78 -7.54
N GLN A 81 -9.74 -16.57 -8.82
CA GLN A 81 -10.42 -17.22 -9.94
C GLN A 81 -10.32 -18.74 -9.87
N ASN A 82 -9.13 -19.28 -9.60
CA ASN A 82 -8.91 -20.73 -9.53
C ASN A 82 -9.69 -21.41 -8.38
N THR A 83 -9.82 -20.75 -7.22
CA THR A 83 -10.68 -21.26 -6.13
C THR A 83 -12.15 -21.30 -6.48
N ASN A 84 -12.64 -20.37 -7.31
CA ASN A 84 -14.06 -20.33 -7.70
C ASN A 84 -14.38 -21.34 -8.82
N SER A 85 -13.41 -21.70 -9.66
CA SER A 85 -13.56 -22.72 -10.71
C SER A 85 -13.48 -24.16 -10.19
N SER A 86 -13.00 -24.38 -8.97
CA SER A 86 -12.84 -25.73 -8.38
C SER A 86 -14.03 -26.16 -7.53
N ASN A 87 -15.02 -25.27 -7.31
CA ASN A 87 -16.22 -25.50 -6.49
C ASN A 87 -17.51 -25.59 -7.34
N LEU A 88 -17.37 -25.75 -8.66
CA LEU A 88 -18.45 -26.01 -9.64
C LEU A 88 -18.17 -27.34 -10.34
#